data_AF-A0A963IMR7-F1
#
_entry.id   AF-A0A963IMR7-F1
#
_cell.length_a   1.000
_cell.length_b   1.000
_cell.length_c   1.000
_cell.angle_alpha   90.00
_cell.angle_beta   90.00
_cell.angle_gamma   90.00
#
_symmetry.space_group_name_H-M   'P 1'
#
loop_
_entity.id
_entity.type
_entity.pdbx_description
1 polymer ?
#
loop_
_entity_poly.entity_id
_entity_poly.type
_entity_poly.pdbx_seq_one_letter_code
_entity_poly.pdbx_strand_id
1 'polypeptide(L)'
;MSEREIDQVLVERAQAGDKHAFEVLVQKYQRKLVRLLSRFVRDQSEVEDVAQEAFIKAYRALPSFRGDSAFYTWLYRIGINTAKNYLVAQGRRAPTSTEFDAQDAESFEDASQ
;
A
#
# COMPACT_ATOMS: atom_id res chain seq x y z
N MET A 1 6.77 -21.75 4.41
CA MET A 1 5.72 -20.72 4.51
C MET A 1 6.02 -19.74 3.39
N SER A 2 5.10 -19.59 2.45
CA SER A 2 5.18 -18.60 1.37
C SER A 2 5.15 -17.19 1.95
N GLU A 3 5.63 -16.19 1.20
CA GLU A 3 5.56 -14.80 1.65
C GLU A 3 4.12 -14.38 1.98
N ARG A 4 3.15 -14.81 1.17
CA ARG A 4 1.73 -14.52 1.37
C ARG A 4 1.20 -15.07 2.70
N GLU A 5 1.62 -16.28 3.08
CA GLU A 5 1.26 -16.87 4.38
C GLU A 5 1.88 -16.08 5.54
N ILE A 6 3.13 -15.63 5.41
CA ILE A 6 3.80 -14.80 6.42
C ILE A 6 3.06 -13.47 6.59
N ASP A 7 2.70 -12.82 5.49
CA ASP A 7 1.96 -11.55 5.53
C ASP A 7 0.58 -11.72 6.14
N GLN A 8 -0.11 -12.83 5.83
CA GLN A 8 -1.40 -13.16 6.41
C GLN A 8 -1.30 -13.31 7.93
N VAL A 9 -0.28 -14.00 8.44
CA VAL A 9 -0.04 -14.13 9.90
C VAL A 9 0.22 -12.77 10.55
N LEU A 10 0.98 -11.88 9.89
CA LEU A 10 1.24 -10.54 10.41
C LEU A 10 -0.03 -9.67 10.40
N VAL A 11 -0.86 -9.80 9.37
CA VAL A 11 -2.17 -9.13 9.28
C VAL A 11 -3.07 -9.57 10.43
N GLU A 12 -3.21 -10.88 10.67
CA GLU A 12 -4.06 -11.41 11.75
C GLU A 12 -3.62 -10.93 13.13
N ARG A 13 -2.30 -10.94 13.39
CA ARG A 13 -1.74 -10.39 14.62
C ARG A 13 -2.03 -8.89 14.76
N ALA A 14 -1.84 -8.13 13.70
CA ALA A 14 -2.12 -6.70 13.70
C ALA A 14 -3.61 -6.40 13.91
N GLN A 15 -4.52 -7.19 13.33
CA GLN A 15 -5.96 -7.12 13.59
C GLN A 15 -6.31 -7.44 15.05
N ALA A 16 -5.55 -8.33 15.70
CA ALA A 16 -5.67 -8.62 17.13
C ALA A 16 -5.04 -7.55 18.05
N GLY A 17 -4.49 -6.46 17.49
CA GLY A 17 -3.93 -5.33 18.24
C GLY A 17 -2.41 -5.35 18.38
N ASP A 18 -1.70 -6.29 17.77
CA ASP A 18 -0.23 -6.32 17.74
C ASP A 18 0.31 -5.25 16.79
N LYS A 19 0.64 -4.09 17.35
CA LYS A 19 1.21 -2.95 16.60
C LYS A 19 2.52 -3.30 15.92
N HIS A 20 3.32 -4.17 16.52
CA HIS A 20 4.62 -4.55 15.96
C HIS A 20 4.45 -5.43 14.72
N ALA A 21 3.42 -6.28 14.67
CA ALA A 21 3.11 -7.04 13.47
C ALA A 21 2.81 -6.12 12.27
N PHE A 22 2.10 -5.01 12.49
CA PHE A 22 1.88 -4.01 11.44
C PHE A 22 3.16 -3.27 11.06
N GLU A 23 4.02 -2.95 12.04
CA GLU A 23 5.32 -2.31 11.78
C GLU A 23 6.20 -3.17 10.85
N VAL A 24 6.20 -4.49 11.03
CA VAL A 24 6.91 -5.42 10.14
C VAL A 24 6.36 -5.34 8.71
N LEU A 25 5.03 -5.27 8.53
CA LEU A 25 4.41 -5.05 7.22
C LEU A 25 4.85 -3.71 6.61
N VAL A 26 4.88 -2.63 7.40
CA VAL A 26 5.36 -1.31 6.94
C VAL A 26 6.80 -1.40 6.46
N GLN A 27 7.70 -1.99 7.26
CA GLN A 27 9.12 -2.12 6.91
C GLN A 27 9.31 -2.94 5.62
N LYS A 28 8.52 -4.01 5.43
CA LYS A 28 8.53 -4.85 4.23
C LYS A 28 8.10 -4.07 2.98
N TYR A 29 7.03 -3.29 3.07
CA TYR A 29 6.37 -2.72 1.89
C TYR A 29 6.67 -1.24 1.61
N GLN A 30 7.28 -0.50 2.55
CA GLN A 30 7.54 0.93 2.40
C GLN A 30 8.28 1.29 1.11
N ARG A 31 9.34 0.55 0.76
CA ARG A 31 10.14 0.82 -0.45
C ARG A 31 9.34 0.55 -1.72
N LYS A 32 8.52 -0.51 -1.72
CA LYS A 32 7.67 -0.86 -2.85
C LYS A 32 6.57 0.20 -3.04
N LEU A 33 5.95 0.64 -1.95
CA LEU A 33 4.91 1.65 -1.97
C LEU A 33 5.44 3.03 -2.40
N VAL A 34 6.59 3.48 -1.88
CA VAL A 34 7.25 4.72 -2.30
C VAL A 34 7.56 4.70 -3.80
N ARG A 35 8.11 3.58 -4.32
CA ARG A 35 8.38 3.41 -5.75
C ARG A 35 7.12 3.47 -6.61
N LEU A 36 6.01 2.93 -6.11
CA LEU A 36 4.71 3.05 -6.79
C LEU A 36 4.25 4.50 -6.84
N LEU A 37 4.28 5.18 -5.70
CA LEU A 37 3.73 6.52 -5.55
C LEU A 37 4.55 7.59 -6.28
N SER A 38 5.85 7.37 -6.48
CA SER A 38 6.70 8.26 -7.28
C SER A 38 6.33 8.31 -8.78
N ARG A 39 5.50 7.38 -9.26
CA ARG A 39 4.89 7.45 -10.59
C ARG A 39 3.80 8.53 -10.69
N PHE A 40 3.26 8.96 -9.55
CA PHE A 40 2.17 9.94 -9.46
C PHE A 40 2.66 11.30 -8.95
N VAL A 41 3.54 11.29 -7.96
CA VAL A 41 4.07 12.48 -7.28
C VAL A 41 5.56 12.62 -7.59
N ARG A 42 5.98 13.80 -8.07
CA ARG A 42 7.35 14.01 -8.55
C ARG A 42 8.35 14.33 -7.44
N ASP A 43 7.90 15.07 -6.43
CA ASP A 43 8.76 15.46 -5.32
C ASP A 43 8.91 14.28 -4.35
N GLN A 44 10.15 13.92 -4.03
CA GLN A 44 10.44 12.75 -3.20
C GLN A 44 9.94 12.91 -1.77
N SER A 45 9.98 14.13 -1.20
CA SER A 45 9.46 14.37 0.14
C SER A 45 7.95 14.25 0.18
N GLU A 46 7.26 14.78 -0.84
CA GLU A 46 5.80 14.61 -0.99
C GLU A 46 5.42 13.11 -1.14
N VAL A 47 6.24 12.32 -1.85
CA VAL A 47 6.00 10.86 -1.98
C VAL A 47 6.06 10.14 -0.62
N GLU A 48 7.03 10.50 0.21
CA GLU A 48 7.18 9.90 1.55
C GLU A 48 6.01 10.24 2.46
N ASP A 49 5.53 11.48 2.42
CA ASP A 49 4.34 11.93 3.16
C ASP A 49 3.08 11.17 2.72
N VAL A 50 2.89 11.02 1.40
CA VAL A 50 1.74 10.27 0.83
C VAL A 50 1.84 8.78 1.19
N ALA A 51 3.03 8.19 1.20
CA ALA A 51 3.24 6.80 1.61
C ALA A 51 2.89 6.62 3.10
N GLN A 52 3.32 7.54 3.96
CA GLN A 52 2.99 7.52 5.38
C GLN A 52 1.48 7.63 5.59
N GLU A 53 0.81 8.55 4.91
CA GLU A 53 -0.65 8.69 4.98
C GLU A 53 -1.36 7.40 4.52
N ALA A 54 -0.87 6.75 3.46
CA ALA A 54 -1.41 5.49 2.97
C ALA A 54 -1.28 4.37 4.01
N PHE A 55 -0.13 4.24 4.70
CA PHE A 55 0.02 3.27 5.78
C PHE A 55 -0.87 3.57 6.99
N ILE A 56 -1.06 4.85 7.35
CA ILE A 56 -2.00 5.24 8.41
C ILE A 56 -3.44 4.84 8.04
N LYS A 57 -3.85 5.07 6.79
CA LYS A 57 -5.15 4.63 6.27
C LYS A 57 -5.28 3.13 6.26
N ALA A 58 -4.24 2.42 5.82
CA ALA A 58 -4.19 0.96 5.85
C ALA A 58 -4.33 0.44 7.28
N TYR A 59 -3.58 0.96 8.25
CA TYR A 59 -3.71 0.54 9.66
C TYR A 59 -5.13 0.73 10.20
N ARG A 60 -5.75 1.89 9.91
CA ARG A 60 -7.13 2.19 10.34
C ARG A 60 -8.17 1.29 9.67
N ALA A 61 -7.93 0.88 8.42
CA ALA A 61 -8.83 0.01 7.68
C ALA A 61 -8.53 -1.49 7.87
N LEU A 62 -7.39 -1.85 8.47
CA LEU A 62 -6.96 -3.23 8.63
C LEU A 62 -7.97 -4.13 9.34
N PRO A 63 -8.72 -3.69 10.37
CA PRO A 63 -9.74 -4.53 11.01
C PRO A 63 -10.85 -5.01 10.06
N SER A 64 -11.08 -4.34 8.93
CA SER A 64 -12.10 -4.73 7.93
C SER A 64 -11.51 -5.46 6.71
N PHE A 65 -10.19 -5.64 6.67
CA PHE A 65 -9.53 -6.39 5.60
C PHE A 65 -9.82 -7.90 5.74
N ARG A 66 -10.43 -8.49 4.73
CA ARG A 66 -10.92 -9.89 4.76
C ARG A 66 -9.90 -10.95 4.29
N GLY A 67 -8.77 -10.55 3.71
CA GLY A 67 -7.81 -11.49 3.13
C GLY A 67 -8.20 -12.08 1.77
N ASP A 68 -9.26 -11.57 1.13
CA ASP A 68 -9.71 -12.02 -0.20
C ASP A 68 -8.65 -11.80 -1.30
N SER A 69 -7.72 -10.86 -1.09
CA SER A 69 -6.52 -10.63 -1.90
C SER A 69 -5.28 -10.70 -1.02
N ALA A 70 -4.09 -10.76 -1.62
CA ALA A 70 -2.87 -10.55 -0.87
C ALA A 70 -2.84 -9.14 -0.24
N PHE A 71 -2.12 -9.00 0.88
CA PHE A 71 -2.05 -7.74 1.62
C PHE A 71 -1.47 -6.61 0.77
N TYR A 72 -0.44 -6.89 -0.03
CA TYR A 72 0.18 -5.87 -0.87
C TYR A 72 -0.77 -5.34 -1.93
N THR A 73 -1.57 -6.21 -2.57
CA THR A 73 -2.61 -5.80 -3.53
C THR A 73 -3.65 -4.87 -2.90
N TRP A 74 -4.02 -5.12 -1.65
CA TRP A 74 -4.92 -4.23 -0.92
C TRP A 74 -4.27 -2.90 -0.56
N LEU A 75 -3.03 -2.91 -0.05
CA LEU A 75 -2.24 -1.73 0.27
C LEU A 75 -1.98 -0.86 -0.98
N TYR A 76 -1.70 -1.48 -2.12
CA TYR A 76 -1.49 -0.84 -3.42
C TYR A 76 -2.67 0.06 -3.79
N ARG A 77 -3.90 -0.44 -3.65
CA ARG A 77 -5.13 0.31 -3.94
C ARG A 77 -5.29 1.51 -2.99
N ILE A 78 -4.98 1.34 -1.71
CA ILE A 78 -4.98 2.44 -0.73
C ILE A 78 -3.95 3.50 -1.11
N GLY A 79 -2.74 3.08 -1.49
CA GLY A 79 -1.68 3.96 -1.94
C GLY A 79 -2.09 4.82 -3.14
N ILE A 80 -2.56 4.19 -4.22
CA ILE A 80 -3.01 4.91 -5.43
C ILE A 80 -4.12 5.90 -5.11
N ASN A 81 -5.13 5.50 -4.33
CA ASN A 81 -6.22 6.39 -3.98
C ASN A 81 -5.74 7.56 -3.11
N THR A 82 -4.76 7.32 -2.23
CA THR A 82 -4.14 8.38 -1.42
C THR A 82 -3.38 9.37 -2.29
N ALA A 83 -2.55 8.92 -3.23
CA ALA A 83 -1.85 9.80 -4.18
C ALA A 83 -2.82 10.59 -5.08
N LYS A 84 -3.87 9.96 -5.59
CA LYS A 84 -4.89 10.65 -6.40
C LYS A 84 -5.57 11.76 -5.61
N ASN A 85 -5.99 11.48 -4.37
CA ASN A 85 -6.61 12.48 -3.51
C ASN A 85 -5.65 13.62 -3.16
N TYR A 86 -4.38 13.31 -2.91
CA TYR A 86 -3.33 14.29 -2.68
C TYR A 86 -3.16 15.25 -3.86
N LEU A 87 -3.05 14.74 -5.09
CA LEU A 87 -2.92 15.57 -6.29
C LEU A 87 -4.14 16.46 -6.53
N VAL A 88 -5.35 15.92 -6.33
CA VAL A 88 -6.60 16.69 -6.44
C VAL A 88 -6.62 17.83 -5.42
N ALA A 89 -6.21 17.58 -4.17
CA ALA A 89 -6.15 18.60 -3.13
C ALA A 89 -5.14 19.72 -3.44
N GLN A 90 -4.08 19.42 -4.18
CA GLN A 90 -3.11 20.42 -4.67
C GLN A 90 -3.59 21.19 -5.92
N GLY A 91 -4.79 20.93 -6.43
CA GLY A 91 -5.28 21.51 -7.70
C GLY A 91 -4.53 20.98 -8.93
N ARG A 92 -3.74 19.90 -8.77
CA ARG A 92 -3.02 19.24 -9.87
C ARG A 92 -3.96 18.22 -10.53
N ARG A 93 -3.91 18.14 -11.85
CA ARG A 93 -4.71 17.13 -12.59
C ARG A 93 -4.09 15.77 -12.30
N ALA A 94 -4.79 14.92 -11.54
CA ALA A 94 -4.38 13.54 -11.35
C ALA A 94 -4.26 12.86 -12.73
N PRO A 95 -3.21 12.06 -12.99
CA PRO A 95 -3.07 11.36 -14.26
C PRO A 95 -4.34 10.54 -14.52
N THR A 96 -4.92 10.76 -15.71
CA THR A 96 -6.17 10.12 -16.13
C THR A 96 -5.96 8.62 -16.17
N SER A 97 -6.81 7.90 -15.43
CA SER A 97 -6.93 6.44 -15.36
C SER A 97 -5.71 5.66 -15.80
N THR A 98 -4.80 5.50 -14.87
CA THR A 98 -3.86 4.39 -14.94
C THR A 98 -4.71 3.14 -14.65
N GLU A 99 -5.13 2.41 -15.68
CA GLU A 99 -5.80 1.10 -15.65
C GLU A 99 -4.88 0.04 -15.02
N PHE A 100 -4.34 0.34 -13.82
CA PHE A 100 -3.58 -0.62 -13.04
C PHE A 100 -4.56 -1.30 -12.09
N ASP A 101 -5.30 -2.20 -12.72
CA ASP A 101 -6.01 -3.28 -12.05
C ASP A 101 -5.03 -4.20 -11.32
N ALA A 102 -5.58 -5.12 -10.54
CA ALA A 102 -4.88 -6.10 -9.70
C ALA A 102 -3.65 -6.77 -10.35
N GLN A 103 -3.59 -6.84 -11.69
CA GLN A 103 -2.48 -7.37 -12.48
C GLN A 103 -1.13 -6.72 -12.15
N ASP A 104 -1.07 -5.41 -11.93
CA ASP A 104 0.21 -4.75 -11.60
C ASP A 104 0.68 -5.18 -10.20
N ALA A 105 -0.24 -5.24 -9.24
CA ALA A 105 0.08 -5.67 -7.88
C ALA A 105 0.49 -7.16 -7.82
N GLU A 106 -0.17 -8.03 -8.60
CA GLU A 106 0.17 -9.45 -8.74
C GLU A 106 1.54 -9.64 -9.42
N SER A 107 1.82 -8.88 -10.50
CA SER A 107 3.12 -8.92 -11.17
C SER A 107 4.26 -8.42 -10.26
N PHE A 108 3.99 -7.50 -9.33
CA PHE A 108 4.93 -7.04 -8.31
C PHE A 108 5.14 -8.03 -7.15
N GLU A 109 4.20 -8.93 -6.90
CA GLU A 109 4.37 -10.04 -5.95
C GLU A 109 5.27 -11.12 -6.56
N ASP A 110 5.03 -11.51 -7.81
CA ASP A 110 5.84 -12.50 -8.54
C ASP A 110 7.28 -12.04 -8.79
N ALA A 111 7.51 -10.75 -9.05
CA ALA A 111 8.86 -10.21 -9.27
C ALA A 111 9.74 -10.12 -8.00
N SER A 112 9.19 -10.45 -6.83
CA SER A 112 9.93 -10.54 -5.56
C SER A 112 10.17 -11.97 -5.07
N GLN A 113 9.78 -12.98 -5.85
CA GLN A 113 10.19 -14.38 -5.66
C GLN A 113 11.64 -14.60 -6.08
#